data_AF-A0A2G5WYM9-F1
#
_entry.id   AF-A0A2G5WYM9-F1
#
_cell.length_a   1.000
_cell.length_b   1.000
_cell.length_c   1.000
_cell.angle_alpha   90.00
_cell.angle_beta   90.00
_cell.angle_gamma   90.00
#
_symmetry.space_group_name_H-M   'P 1'
#
loop_
_entity.id
_entity.type
_entity.pdbx_description
1 polymer ?
#
loop_
_entity_poly.entity_id
_entity_poly.type
_entity_poly.pdbx_seq_one_letter_code
_entity_poly.pdbx_strand_id
1 'polypeptide(L)'
;MTYFVVQVRSGAEIEVKEMLNTVLNRAGDSMVKAIYAMETFTEIIRDDNTAVDLSELNTNDISEHLNVKRIQAGLNNLRIACDKLKEYKDANSLALLETYKDSIRELSKDLREVRKNTKKISSVISGYILVELNVDFYYFPDNLWHLVKSVPNVTGIPSKYNVPQDEIDAFFQQVDITPEVEMQFEEILSSEEFVEARNEILHEANKVVGTVEEKVLLEKIDIIATKVVDSVNEMKNDIDSSNPIMRNVERCKAFIRRKRQTVVMPMDLFLALYNEIEIQNLIPVQSSFAFLKRFRSILYKDDKMVSLE
;
A
#
# COMPACT_ATOMS: atom_id res chain seq x y z
N MET A 1 -3.92 30.05 13.89
CA MET A 1 -4.15 28.62 14.17
C MET A 1 -2.86 28.08 14.75
N THR A 2 -2.94 27.08 15.63
CA THR A 2 -1.72 26.51 16.25
C THR A 2 -1.65 25.01 16.05
N TYR A 3 -0.42 24.55 15.80
CA TYR A 3 -0.11 23.16 15.51
C TYR A 3 0.79 22.62 16.60
N PHE A 4 0.48 21.42 17.05
CA PHE A 4 1.29 20.72 18.03
C PHE A 4 1.55 19.30 17.55
N VAL A 5 2.75 18.80 17.84
CA VAL A 5 3.15 17.45 17.48
C VAL A 5 2.95 16.54 18.68
N VAL A 6 2.23 15.43 18.50
CA VAL A 6 2.11 14.37 19.52
C VAL A 6 2.89 13.16 19.05
N GLN A 7 3.79 12.68 19.91
CA GLN A 7 4.56 11.47 19.67
C GLN A 7 3.74 10.24 20.05
N VAL A 8 3.64 9.31 19.11
CA VAL A 8 2.89 8.07 19.23
C VAL A 8 3.78 6.88 18.89
N ARG A 9 3.33 5.67 19.24
CA ARG A 9 4.01 4.45 18.82
C ARG A 9 3.96 4.31 17.30
N SER A 10 5.11 4.08 16.67
CA SER A 10 5.18 3.87 15.22
C SER A 10 4.26 2.73 14.76
N GLY A 11 3.46 2.99 13.73
CA GLY A 11 2.46 2.07 13.19
C GLY A 11 1.07 2.14 13.86
N ALA A 12 0.92 2.94 14.92
CA ALA A 12 -0.33 3.17 15.64
C ALA A 12 -0.92 4.57 15.41
N GLU A 13 -0.41 5.36 14.47
CA GLU A 13 -0.79 6.76 14.23
C GLU A 13 -2.29 6.91 13.94
N ILE A 14 -2.79 6.09 13.01
CA ILE A 14 -4.20 6.07 12.58
C ILE A 14 -5.11 5.61 13.72
N GLU A 15 -4.68 4.59 14.48
CA GLU A 15 -5.43 4.08 15.62
C GLU A 15 -5.54 5.14 16.72
N VAL A 16 -4.44 5.82 17.03
CA VAL A 16 -4.40 6.90 18.02
C VAL A 16 -5.26 8.08 17.60
N LYS A 17 -5.23 8.48 16.31
CA LYS A 17 -6.12 9.52 15.78
C LYS A 17 -7.59 9.19 16.02
N GLU A 18 -8.03 7.99 15.66
CA GLU A 18 -9.43 7.56 15.86
C GLU A 18 -9.82 7.46 17.34
N MET A 19 -8.91 6.98 18.20
CA MET A 19 -9.12 6.96 19.65
C MET A 19 -9.19 8.38 20.23
N LEU A 20 -8.32 9.29 19.81
CA LEU A 20 -8.33 10.69 20.24
C LEU A 20 -9.63 11.38 19.84
N ASN A 21 -10.06 11.22 18.58
CA ASN A 21 -11.35 11.73 18.12
C ASN A 21 -12.50 11.23 19.01
N THR A 22 -12.50 9.94 19.36
CA THR A 22 -13.49 9.36 20.26
C THR A 22 -13.44 9.96 21.67
N VAL A 23 -12.25 10.14 22.23
CA VAL A 23 -12.06 10.72 23.57
C VAL A 23 -12.45 12.19 23.62
N LEU A 24 -12.05 12.98 22.63
CA LEU A 24 -12.38 14.41 22.53
C LEU A 24 -13.89 14.62 22.37
N ASN A 25 -14.53 13.83 21.50
CA ASN A 25 -15.98 13.86 21.30
C ASN A 25 -16.73 13.49 22.59
N ARG A 26 -16.24 12.51 23.35
CA ARG A 26 -16.83 12.15 24.66
C ARG A 26 -16.64 13.24 25.72
N ALA A 27 -15.50 13.92 25.69
CA ALA A 27 -15.21 15.03 26.60
C ALA A 27 -15.97 16.32 26.21
N GLY A 28 -16.55 16.39 25.01
CA GLY A 28 -17.19 17.59 24.49
C GLY A 28 -16.19 18.72 24.21
N ASP A 29 -14.92 18.38 23.96
CA ASP A 29 -13.87 19.37 23.73
C ASP A 29 -13.93 19.87 22.27
N SER A 30 -14.09 21.18 22.11
CA SER A 30 -14.15 21.88 20.81
C SER A 30 -12.88 22.69 20.50
N MET A 31 -11.84 22.59 21.34
CA MET A 31 -10.58 23.30 21.15
C MET A 31 -9.77 22.70 20.00
N VAL A 32 -9.89 21.38 19.78
CA VAL A 32 -9.23 20.68 18.68
C VAL A 32 -10.03 20.85 17.40
N LYS A 33 -9.38 21.39 16.37
CA LYS A 33 -9.96 21.55 15.04
C LYS A 33 -9.82 20.27 14.23
N ALA A 34 -8.62 19.72 14.19
CA ALA A 34 -8.29 18.55 13.38
C ALA A 34 -7.10 17.79 13.97
N ILE A 35 -7.06 16.49 13.69
CA ILE A 35 -5.94 15.61 14.01
C ILE A 35 -5.46 14.97 12.71
N TYR A 36 -4.22 15.22 12.34
CA TYR A 36 -3.60 14.70 11.12
C TYR A 36 -2.64 13.57 11.48
N ALA A 37 -2.98 12.36 11.03
CA ALA A 37 -2.07 11.21 11.04
C ALA A 37 -1.31 11.07 9.70
N MET A 38 -1.43 12.05 8.79
CA MET A 38 -0.83 12.06 7.46
C MET A 38 -1.05 10.73 6.74
N GLU A 39 -2.31 10.39 6.55
CA GLU A 39 -2.74 9.11 5.98
C GLU A 39 -2.49 9.09 4.48
N THR A 40 -1.87 8.02 4.00
CA THR A 40 -1.77 7.66 2.59
C THR A 40 -2.22 6.21 2.41
N PHE A 41 -2.62 5.85 1.21
CA PHE A 41 -3.03 4.48 0.89
C PHE A 41 -2.25 3.92 -0.30
N THR A 42 -2.04 2.62 -0.24
CA THR A 42 -1.60 1.81 -1.38
C THR A 42 -2.76 0.93 -1.83
N GLU A 43 -3.20 1.13 -3.07
CA GLU A 43 -4.19 0.27 -3.72
C GLU A 43 -3.48 -0.98 -4.26
N ILE A 44 -3.96 -2.18 -3.91
CA ILE A 44 -3.31 -3.44 -4.31
C ILE A 44 -4.15 -4.11 -5.39
N ILE A 45 -3.64 -4.15 -6.61
CA ILE A 45 -4.27 -4.82 -7.75
C ILE A 45 -3.81 -6.28 -7.76
N ARG A 46 -4.74 -7.20 -7.53
CA ARG A 46 -4.52 -8.65 -7.60
C ARG A 46 -5.32 -9.27 -8.74
N ASP A 47 -4.84 -10.40 -9.23
CA ASP A 47 -5.44 -11.20 -10.32
C ASP A 47 -6.93 -11.53 -10.08
N ASP A 48 -7.35 -11.62 -8.81
CA ASP A 48 -8.72 -11.96 -8.40
C ASP A 48 -9.66 -10.75 -8.27
N ASN A 49 -9.16 -9.51 -8.35
CA ASN A 49 -9.94 -8.30 -8.13
C ASN A 49 -10.50 -7.76 -9.45
N THR A 50 -11.83 -7.74 -9.56
CA THR A 50 -12.57 -7.29 -10.76
C THR A 50 -12.73 -5.78 -10.86
N ALA A 51 -12.44 -5.03 -9.79
CA ALA A 51 -12.57 -3.59 -9.75
C ALA A 51 -11.45 -3.00 -8.90
N VAL A 52 -10.85 -1.92 -9.40
CA VAL A 52 -9.90 -1.10 -8.66
C VAL A 52 -10.64 0.16 -8.22
N ASP A 53 -10.66 0.39 -6.91
CA ASP A 53 -11.32 1.57 -6.37
C ASP A 53 -10.29 2.69 -6.23
N LEU A 54 -10.31 3.58 -7.21
CA LEU A 54 -9.44 4.75 -7.28
C LEU A 54 -9.96 5.94 -6.44
N SER A 55 -11.05 5.77 -5.68
CA SER A 55 -11.59 6.84 -4.85
C SER A 55 -10.68 7.16 -3.64
N GLU A 56 -10.79 8.39 -3.15
CA GLU A 56 -10.12 8.85 -1.95
C GLU A 56 -10.46 7.99 -0.71
N LEU A 57 -9.60 8.02 0.30
CA LEU A 57 -9.81 7.28 1.56
C LEU A 57 -11.12 7.70 2.24
N ASN A 58 -12.02 6.73 2.43
CA ASN A 58 -13.25 6.94 3.19
C ASN A 58 -13.08 6.49 4.65
N THR A 59 -13.96 6.96 5.54
CA THR A 59 -14.01 6.54 6.95
C THR A 59 -14.24 5.04 7.09
N ASN A 60 -15.01 4.45 6.17
CA ASN A 60 -15.21 3.00 6.10
C ASN A 60 -13.87 2.27 5.85
N ASP A 61 -13.02 2.75 4.94
CA ASP A 61 -11.73 2.13 4.63
C ASP A 61 -10.81 2.13 5.87
N ILE A 62 -10.81 3.24 6.62
CA ILE A 62 -10.06 3.37 7.88
C ILE A 62 -10.58 2.35 8.90
N SER A 63 -11.90 2.21 9.03
CA SER A 63 -12.52 1.27 9.95
C SER A 63 -12.18 -0.19 9.61
N GLU A 64 -12.19 -0.53 8.32
CA GLU A 64 -11.83 -1.87 7.82
C GLU A 64 -10.35 -2.15 8.04
N HIS A 65 -9.47 -1.18 7.77
CA HIS A 65 -8.05 -1.29 8.04
C HIS A 65 -7.76 -1.57 9.53
N LEU A 66 -8.41 -0.82 10.43
CA LEU A 66 -8.27 -1.02 11.87
C LEU A 66 -8.84 -2.38 12.30
N ASN A 67 -9.94 -2.84 11.69
CA ASN A 67 -10.48 -4.17 11.93
C ASN A 67 -9.49 -5.27 11.50
N VAL A 68 -8.87 -5.14 10.32
CA VAL A 68 -7.83 -6.07 9.85
C VAL A 68 -6.65 -6.11 10.82
N LYS A 69 -6.18 -4.96 11.33
CA LYS A 69 -5.14 -4.90 12.35
C LYS A 69 -5.56 -5.63 13.63
N ARG A 70 -6.80 -5.44 14.09
CA ARG A 70 -7.35 -6.10 15.28
C ARG A 70 -7.40 -7.62 15.11
N ILE A 71 -7.88 -8.12 13.97
CA ILE A 71 -7.93 -9.57 13.67
C ILE A 71 -6.51 -10.15 13.63
N GLN A 72 -5.55 -9.44 13.03
CA GLN A 72 -4.15 -9.88 13.00
C GLN A 72 -3.52 -9.97 14.38
N ALA A 73 -3.75 -8.96 15.24
CA ALA A 73 -3.29 -8.98 16.62
C ALA A 73 -3.94 -10.14 17.41
N GLY A 74 -5.24 -10.36 17.23
CA GLY A 74 -5.97 -11.49 17.82
C GLY A 74 -5.39 -12.83 17.39
N LEU A 75 -5.15 -13.03 16.09
CA LEU A 75 -4.51 -14.24 15.55
C LEU A 75 -3.11 -14.45 16.11
N ASN A 76 -2.30 -13.39 16.21
CA ASN A 76 -0.95 -13.50 16.77
C ASN A 76 -0.99 -13.90 18.26
N ASN A 77 -1.88 -13.28 19.02
CA ASN A 77 -2.07 -13.59 20.44
C ASN A 77 -2.54 -15.04 20.64
N LEU A 78 -3.48 -15.52 19.83
CA LEU A 78 -3.95 -16.91 19.86
C LEU A 78 -2.85 -17.90 19.48
N ARG A 79 -2.01 -17.58 18.50
CA ARG A 79 -0.84 -18.41 18.14
C ARG A 79 0.14 -18.52 19.30
N ILE A 80 0.48 -17.39 19.92
CA ILE A 80 1.35 -17.36 21.10
C ILE A 80 0.73 -18.17 22.26
N ALA A 81 -0.58 -18.05 22.48
CA ALA A 81 -1.29 -18.81 23.51
C ALA A 81 -1.29 -20.31 23.22
N CYS A 82 -1.53 -20.72 21.96
CA CYS A 82 -1.41 -22.10 21.50
C CYS A 82 -0.01 -22.66 21.74
N ASP A 83 1.04 -21.90 21.42
CA ASP A 83 2.41 -22.35 21.59
C ASP A 83 2.76 -22.56 23.07
N LYS A 84 2.30 -21.68 23.96
CA LYS A 84 2.44 -21.87 25.42
C LYS A 84 1.63 -23.05 25.95
N LEU A 85 0.44 -23.31 25.40
CA LEU A 85 -0.41 -24.42 25.84
C LEU A 85 0.11 -25.80 25.43
N LYS A 86 0.90 -25.89 24.34
CA LYS A 86 1.55 -27.15 23.93
C LYS A 86 2.52 -27.71 24.97
N GLU A 87 2.98 -26.88 25.91
CA GLU A 87 3.86 -27.30 27.00
C GLU A 87 3.12 -28.14 28.05
N TYR A 88 1.79 -28.01 28.14
CA TYR A 88 0.94 -28.72 29.10
C TYR A 88 0.24 -29.90 28.43
N LYS A 89 0.31 -31.10 29.05
CA LYS A 89 -0.28 -32.35 28.52
C LYS A 89 -1.61 -32.74 29.18
N ASP A 90 -2.22 -31.82 29.93
CA ASP A 90 -3.45 -32.10 30.67
C ASP A 90 -4.66 -32.19 29.71
N ALA A 91 -5.65 -33.03 30.03
CA ALA A 91 -6.85 -33.21 29.20
C ALA A 91 -7.61 -31.90 28.94
N ASN A 92 -7.66 -31.01 29.95
CA ASN A 92 -8.26 -29.67 29.82
C ASN A 92 -7.46 -28.78 28.86
N SER A 93 -6.13 -28.87 28.89
CA SER A 93 -5.23 -28.10 28.01
C SER A 93 -5.36 -28.54 26.56
N LEU A 94 -5.58 -29.84 26.31
CA LEU A 94 -5.84 -30.37 24.96
C LEU A 94 -7.17 -29.89 24.38
N ALA A 95 -8.25 -29.91 25.17
CA ALA A 95 -9.55 -29.38 24.72
C ALA A 95 -9.49 -27.89 24.40
N LEU A 96 -8.76 -27.11 25.20
CA LEU A 96 -8.57 -25.67 25.01
C LEU A 96 -7.69 -25.34 23.80
N LEU A 97 -6.79 -26.25 23.43
CA LEU A 97 -5.96 -26.13 22.24
C LEU A 97 -6.79 -26.37 20.95
N GLU A 98 -7.75 -27.30 20.99
CA GLU A 98 -8.68 -27.50 19.88
C GLU A 98 -9.57 -26.26 19.65
N THR A 99 -10.13 -25.67 20.71
CA THR A 99 -10.95 -24.46 20.57
C THR A 99 -10.13 -23.29 20.00
N TYR A 100 -8.88 -23.10 20.43
CA TYR A 100 -8.01 -22.06 19.86
C TYR A 100 -7.66 -22.31 18.41
N LYS A 101 -7.46 -23.57 18.00
CA LYS A 101 -7.23 -23.90 16.58
C LYS A 101 -8.44 -23.55 15.73
N ASP A 102 -9.64 -23.80 16.22
CA ASP A 102 -10.88 -23.47 15.50
C ASP A 102 -11.08 -21.95 15.42
N SER A 103 -10.87 -21.21 16.51
CA SER A 103 -10.87 -19.74 16.46
C SER A 103 -9.81 -19.16 15.52
N ILE A 104 -8.62 -19.79 15.43
CA ILE A 104 -7.59 -19.39 14.44
C ILE A 104 -8.07 -19.63 13.02
N ARG A 105 -8.79 -20.74 12.75
CA ARG A 105 -9.34 -21.04 11.42
C ARG A 105 -10.41 -20.02 11.03
N GLU A 106 -11.33 -19.72 11.94
CA GLU A 106 -12.39 -18.72 11.73
C GLU A 106 -11.79 -17.33 11.47
N LEU A 107 -10.95 -16.82 12.37
CA LEU A 107 -10.31 -15.50 12.19
C LEU A 107 -9.42 -15.43 10.94
N SER A 108 -8.81 -16.56 10.53
CA SER A 108 -8.05 -16.62 9.28
C SER A 108 -8.95 -16.56 8.05
N LYS A 109 -10.18 -17.07 8.13
CA LYS A 109 -11.18 -16.97 7.08
C LYS A 109 -11.69 -15.53 6.98
N ASP A 110 -12.08 -14.92 8.10
CA ASP A 110 -12.53 -13.53 8.15
C ASP A 110 -11.46 -12.58 7.61
N LEU A 111 -10.21 -12.79 7.99
CA LEU A 111 -9.08 -12.01 7.49
C LEU A 111 -8.91 -12.13 5.97
N ARG A 112 -9.18 -13.30 5.38
CA ARG A 112 -9.12 -13.48 3.91
C ARG A 112 -10.26 -12.75 3.22
N GLU A 113 -11.45 -12.76 3.80
CA GLU A 113 -12.62 -12.09 3.24
C GLU A 113 -12.43 -10.57 3.26
N VAL A 114 -12.05 -10.01 4.41
CA VAL A 114 -11.83 -8.56 4.55
C VAL A 114 -10.65 -8.09 3.66
N ARG A 115 -9.55 -8.85 3.57
CA ARG A 115 -8.39 -8.47 2.76
C ARG A 115 -8.60 -8.43 1.25
N LYS A 116 -9.72 -8.92 0.72
CA LYS A 116 -9.99 -8.86 -0.73
C LYS A 116 -10.27 -7.43 -1.19
N ASN A 117 -10.85 -6.61 -0.31
CA ASN A 117 -11.38 -5.29 -0.69
C ASN A 117 -10.63 -4.12 -0.03
N THR A 118 -9.68 -4.40 0.88
CA THR A 118 -9.08 -3.32 1.67
C THR A 118 -7.86 -2.70 1.01
N LYS A 119 -7.88 -1.36 0.92
CA LYS A 119 -6.71 -0.52 0.65
C LYS A 119 -5.70 -0.65 1.79
N LYS A 120 -4.40 -0.65 1.47
CA LYS A 120 -3.35 -0.68 2.49
C LYS A 120 -3.07 0.74 2.95
N ILE A 121 -3.66 1.12 4.08
CA ILE A 121 -3.44 2.44 4.68
C ILE A 121 -2.14 2.47 5.48
N SER A 122 -1.39 3.56 5.35
CA SER A 122 -0.18 3.84 6.12
C SER A 122 -0.09 5.32 6.47
N SER A 123 0.69 5.64 7.49
CA SER A 123 1.04 7.02 7.81
C SER A 123 2.35 7.39 7.13
N VAL A 124 2.42 8.60 6.57
CA VAL A 124 3.64 9.14 5.97
C VAL A 124 4.70 9.44 7.03
N ILE A 125 4.28 9.83 8.24
CA ILE A 125 5.19 10.09 9.37
C ILE A 125 5.06 8.98 10.41
N SER A 126 6.09 8.16 10.53
CA SER A 126 6.11 7.15 11.59
C SER A 126 6.33 7.80 12.96
N GLY A 127 5.43 7.52 13.91
CA GLY A 127 5.57 7.86 15.32
C GLY A 127 5.10 9.26 15.70
N TYR A 128 4.45 10.01 14.79
CA TYR A 128 3.95 11.35 15.08
C TYR A 128 2.56 11.59 14.47
N ILE A 129 1.77 12.39 15.16
CA ILE A 129 0.52 12.98 14.66
C ILE A 129 0.54 14.49 14.91
N LEU A 130 -0.10 15.26 14.05
CA LEU A 130 -0.27 16.70 14.21
C LEU A 130 -1.66 17.00 14.76
N VAL A 131 -1.74 17.87 15.75
CA VAL A 131 -2.99 18.34 16.34
C VAL A 131 -3.10 19.83 16.05
N GLU A 132 -4.15 20.21 15.34
CA GLU A 132 -4.49 21.60 15.05
C GLU A 132 -5.54 22.09 16.05
N LEU A 133 -5.29 23.25 16.67
CA LEU A 133 -6.21 23.89 17.60
C LEU A 133 -6.89 25.12 16.97
N ASN A 134 -8.14 25.35 17.37
CA ASN A 134 -8.94 26.49 16.94
C ASN A 134 -8.44 27.84 17.50
N VAL A 135 -7.64 27.81 18.57
CA VAL A 135 -7.19 28.99 19.30
C VAL A 135 -5.66 29.10 19.25
N ASP A 136 -5.15 30.32 19.25
CA ASP A 136 -3.72 30.59 19.19
C ASP A 136 -3.06 30.44 20.56
N PHE A 137 -2.73 29.20 20.92
CA PHE A 137 -1.97 28.90 22.12
C PHE A 137 -0.47 28.85 21.84
N TYR A 138 0.32 29.55 22.68
CA TYR A 138 1.78 29.40 22.66
C TYR A 138 2.23 28.04 23.20
N TYR A 139 1.46 27.47 24.13
CA TYR A 139 1.77 26.23 24.83
C TYR A 139 0.61 25.25 24.73
N PHE A 140 0.92 23.96 24.70
CA PHE A 140 -0.10 22.91 24.69
C PHE A 140 -0.96 22.97 25.96
N PRO A 141 -2.30 23.09 25.86
CA PRO A 141 -3.18 23.19 27.02
C PRO A 141 -3.10 21.95 27.94
N ASP A 142 -3.02 22.14 29.25
CA ASP A 142 -2.88 21.05 30.23
C ASP A 142 -4.10 20.13 30.25
N ASN A 143 -5.32 20.69 30.13
CA ASN A 143 -6.56 19.92 30.03
C ASN A 143 -6.53 18.97 28.82
N LEU A 144 -6.09 19.48 27.67
CA LEU A 144 -5.96 18.70 26.46
C LEU A 144 -4.84 17.66 26.60
N TRP A 145 -3.75 18.00 27.28
CA TRP A 145 -2.65 17.07 27.54
C TRP A 145 -3.10 15.86 28.34
N HIS A 146 -3.93 16.05 29.37
CA HIS A 146 -4.48 14.95 30.15
C HIS A 146 -5.34 14.01 29.29
N LEU A 147 -6.14 14.56 28.38
CA LEU A 147 -6.93 13.78 27.44
C LEU A 147 -6.03 13.01 26.46
N VAL A 148 -5.05 13.67 25.86
CA VAL A 148 -4.11 13.07 24.91
C VAL A 148 -3.31 11.94 25.57
N LYS A 149 -2.79 12.17 26.77
CA LYS A 149 -2.02 11.18 27.53
C LYS A 149 -2.85 9.98 28.00
N SER A 150 -4.18 10.13 28.10
CA SER A 150 -5.08 9.02 28.46
C SER A 150 -5.21 7.97 27.35
N VAL A 151 -4.84 8.32 26.11
CA VAL A 151 -4.96 7.44 24.95
C VAL A 151 -3.79 6.45 24.89
N PRO A 152 -4.06 5.14 24.74
CA PRO A 152 -3.01 4.12 24.56
C PRO A 152 -2.11 4.44 23.37
N ASN A 153 -0.85 3.99 23.42
CA ASN A 153 0.18 4.21 22.38
C ASN A 153 0.64 5.67 22.20
N VAL A 154 0.08 6.64 22.93
CA VAL A 154 0.66 7.98 23.03
C VAL A 154 1.89 7.94 23.94
N THR A 155 3.02 8.42 23.44
CA THR A 155 4.28 8.45 24.19
C THR A 155 4.49 9.80 24.88
N GLY A 156 4.24 10.90 24.17
CA GLY A 156 4.68 12.21 24.62
C GLY A 156 4.30 13.34 23.68
N ILE A 157 4.70 14.55 24.04
CA ILE A 157 4.76 15.70 23.13
C ILE A 157 6.24 16.10 23.07
N PRO A 158 6.88 16.09 21.88
CA PRO A 158 8.30 16.44 21.74
C PRO A 158 8.61 17.87 22.18
N SER A 159 7.71 18.81 21.86
CA SER A 159 7.80 20.21 22.24
C SER A 159 6.45 20.71 22.73
N LYS A 160 6.42 21.31 23.92
CA LYS A 160 5.21 21.94 24.45
C LYS A 160 4.82 23.22 23.71
N TYR A 161 5.71 23.75 22.88
CA TYR A 161 5.51 24.99 22.14
C TYR A 161 4.78 24.72 20.83
N ASN A 162 4.01 25.72 20.38
CA ASN A 162 3.41 25.72 19.06
C ASN A 162 4.49 25.60 17.97
N VAL A 163 4.21 24.81 16.93
CA VAL A 163 5.05 24.73 15.73
C VAL A 163 4.82 25.99 14.89
N PRO A 164 5.88 26.71 14.47
CA PRO A 164 5.75 27.87 13.59
C PRO A 164 5.05 27.50 12.27
N GLN A 165 4.21 28.42 11.77
CA GLN A 165 3.48 28.20 10.53
C GLN A 165 4.42 27.95 9.34
N ASP A 166 5.54 28.66 9.27
CA ASP A 166 6.54 28.50 8.21
C ASP A 166 7.12 27.07 8.17
N GLU A 167 7.31 26.44 9.34
CA GLU A 167 7.78 25.05 9.44
C GLU A 167 6.70 24.07 8.98
N ILE A 168 5.44 24.33 9.33
CA ILE A 168 4.29 23.52 8.91
C ILE A 168 4.11 23.61 7.39
N ASP A 169 4.22 24.80 6.82
CA ASP A 169 4.07 25.02 5.37
C ASP A 169 5.22 24.37 4.60
N ALA A 170 6.47 24.53 5.08
CA ALA A 170 7.63 23.84 4.51
C ALA A 170 7.50 22.31 4.64
N PHE A 171 6.95 21.83 5.75
CA PHE A 171 6.68 20.42 5.97
C PHE A 171 5.66 19.89 4.95
N PHE A 172 4.50 20.54 4.79
CA PHE A 172 3.49 20.13 3.81
C PHE A 172 3.97 20.22 2.36
N GLN A 173 4.90 21.12 2.03
CA GLN A 173 5.50 21.19 0.70
C GLN A 173 6.46 20.02 0.41
N GLN A 174 7.12 19.50 1.44
CA GLN A 174 8.09 18.40 1.31
C GLN A 174 7.44 17.03 1.47
N VAL A 175 6.36 16.93 2.23
CA VAL A 175 5.73 15.67 2.58
C VAL A 175 4.80 15.24 1.47
N ASP A 176 5.17 14.11 0.87
CA ASP A 176 4.41 13.56 -0.23
C ASP A 176 3.31 12.62 0.30
N ILE A 177 2.05 13.06 0.18
CA ILE A 177 0.86 12.29 0.58
C ILE A 177 0.27 11.54 -0.63
N THR A 178 0.92 11.58 -1.80
CA THR A 178 0.36 10.93 -2.99
C THR A 178 0.11 9.44 -2.76
N PRO A 179 -1.08 8.94 -3.12
CA PRO A 179 -1.39 7.52 -3.02
C PRO A 179 -0.56 6.71 -4.01
N GLU A 180 -0.33 5.46 -3.66
CA GLU A 180 0.46 4.51 -4.45
C GLU A 180 -0.43 3.36 -4.97
N VAL A 181 -0.04 2.75 -6.08
CA VAL A 181 -0.68 1.55 -6.65
C VAL A 181 0.35 0.44 -6.72
N GLU A 182 0.03 -0.71 -6.15
CA GLU A 182 0.82 -1.94 -6.18
C GLU A 182 0.21 -2.92 -7.21
N MET A 183 0.94 -3.19 -8.28
CA MET A 183 0.61 -4.19 -9.30
C MET A 183 1.46 -5.44 -9.09
N GLN A 184 0.80 -6.60 -9.08
CA GLN A 184 1.47 -7.90 -9.03
C GLN A 184 1.36 -8.58 -10.40
N PHE A 185 2.50 -9.07 -10.90
CA PHE A 185 2.63 -9.77 -12.17
C PHE A 185 2.97 -11.25 -11.95
N GLU A 186 3.02 -11.99 -13.07
CA GLU A 186 3.27 -13.43 -13.16
C GLU A 186 4.47 -13.91 -12.33
N GLU A 187 4.40 -15.18 -11.93
CA GLU A 187 5.43 -15.83 -11.13
C GLU A 187 6.71 -16.03 -11.96
N ILE A 188 7.86 -15.68 -11.37
CA ILE A 188 9.16 -15.98 -11.94
C ILE A 188 9.36 -17.48 -11.84
N LEU A 189 9.27 -18.14 -12.99
CA LEU A 189 9.67 -19.53 -13.17
C LEU A 189 11.16 -19.68 -12.84
N SER A 190 11.52 -20.78 -12.20
CA SER A 190 12.93 -21.15 -12.04
C SER A 190 13.59 -21.37 -13.41
N SER A 191 14.93 -21.37 -13.48
CA SER A 191 15.64 -21.58 -14.74
C SER A 191 15.29 -22.91 -15.43
N GLU A 192 14.94 -23.94 -14.65
CA GLU A 192 14.54 -25.25 -15.17
C GLU A 192 13.10 -25.20 -15.71
N GLU A 193 12.15 -24.66 -14.92
CA GLU A 193 10.76 -24.48 -15.33
C GLU A 193 10.61 -23.52 -16.52
N PHE A 194 11.48 -22.51 -16.63
CA PHE A 194 11.54 -21.60 -17.77
C PHE A 194 11.94 -22.32 -19.06
N VAL A 195 12.93 -23.21 -18.98
CA VAL A 195 13.38 -23.99 -20.15
C VAL A 195 12.30 -24.98 -20.57
N GLU A 196 11.62 -25.62 -19.62
CA GLU A 196 10.50 -26.52 -19.89
C GLU A 196 9.32 -25.79 -20.53
N ALA A 197 8.85 -24.70 -19.93
CA ALA A 197 7.76 -23.89 -20.47
C ALA A 197 8.08 -23.31 -21.85
N ARG A 198 9.33 -22.84 -22.06
CA ARG A 198 9.78 -22.35 -23.37
C ARG A 198 9.78 -23.46 -24.42
N ASN A 199 10.27 -24.65 -24.07
CA ASN A 199 10.31 -25.78 -25.00
C ASN A 199 8.90 -26.29 -25.33
N GLU A 200 7.98 -26.27 -24.37
CA GLU A 200 6.57 -26.62 -24.56
C GLU A 200 5.87 -25.62 -25.50
N ILE A 201 6.03 -24.32 -25.25
CA ILE A 201 5.43 -23.27 -26.11
C ILE A 201 6.07 -23.26 -27.50
N LEU A 202 7.38 -23.51 -27.63
CA LEU A 202 8.03 -23.68 -28.94
C LEU A 202 7.51 -24.91 -29.68
N HIS A 203 7.28 -26.01 -28.98
CA HIS A 203 6.71 -27.21 -29.56
C HIS A 203 5.26 -26.98 -30.02
N GLU A 204 4.47 -26.22 -29.26
CA GLU A 204 3.14 -25.79 -29.68
C GLU A 204 3.18 -24.83 -30.88
N ALA A 205 4.06 -23.84 -30.88
CA ALA A 205 4.23 -22.90 -31.99
C ALA A 205 4.62 -23.63 -33.30
N ASN A 206 5.52 -24.62 -33.19
CA ASN A 206 5.93 -25.46 -34.32
C ASN A 206 4.81 -26.35 -34.88
N LYS A 207 3.69 -26.52 -34.17
CA LYS A 207 2.50 -27.22 -34.68
C LYS A 207 1.55 -26.31 -35.49
N VAL A 208 1.61 -25.00 -35.28
CA VAL A 208 0.67 -23.99 -35.83
C VAL A 208 1.37 -22.96 -36.73
N VAL A 209 2.46 -23.36 -37.37
CA VAL A 209 3.32 -22.52 -38.22
C VAL A 209 2.51 -21.82 -39.33
N GLY A 210 2.70 -20.50 -39.46
CA GLY A 210 2.10 -19.63 -40.48
C GLY A 210 0.78 -18.97 -40.06
N THR A 211 0.29 -19.20 -38.85
CA THR A 211 -1.01 -18.71 -38.37
C THR A 211 -0.89 -17.51 -37.42
N VAL A 212 -2.01 -16.84 -37.13
CA VAL A 212 -2.06 -15.76 -36.13
C VAL A 212 -1.74 -16.30 -34.73
N GLU A 213 -2.02 -17.58 -34.47
CA GLU A 213 -1.77 -18.25 -33.19
C GLU A 213 -0.28 -18.48 -32.93
N GLU A 214 0.53 -18.72 -33.97
CA GLU A 214 2.00 -18.79 -33.85
C GLU A 214 2.57 -17.46 -33.33
N LYS A 215 2.08 -16.33 -33.85
CA LYS A 215 2.53 -15.00 -33.38
C LYS A 215 2.19 -14.78 -31.91
N VAL A 216 1.01 -15.19 -31.48
CA VAL A 216 0.60 -15.10 -30.06
C VAL A 216 1.45 -16.01 -29.17
N LEU A 217 1.81 -17.20 -29.62
CA LEU A 217 2.67 -18.12 -28.87
C LEU A 217 4.12 -17.63 -28.79
N LEU A 218 4.65 -17.03 -29.86
CA LEU A 218 5.97 -16.39 -29.84
C LEU A 218 5.99 -15.15 -28.94
N GLU A 219 4.93 -14.33 -28.96
CA GLU A 219 4.77 -13.20 -28.02
C GLU A 219 4.73 -13.67 -26.56
N LYS A 220 4.14 -14.84 -26.27
CA LYS A 220 4.18 -15.44 -24.93
C LYS A 220 5.60 -15.84 -24.50
N ILE A 221 6.44 -16.32 -25.42
CA ILE A 221 7.85 -16.63 -25.11
C ILE A 221 8.61 -15.36 -24.73
N ASP A 222 8.39 -14.27 -25.46
CA ASP A 222 9.01 -12.97 -25.15
C ASP A 222 8.48 -12.40 -23.81
N ILE A 223 7.19 -12.58 -23.51
CA ILE A 223 6.57 -12.21 -22.23
C ILE A 223 7.23 -12.93 -21.05
N ILE A 224 7.43 -14.25 -21.16
CA ILE A 224 8.06 -15.06 -20.10
C ILE A 224 9.55 -14.68 -19.96
N ALA A 225 10.23 -14.35 -21.06
CA ALA A 225 11.63 -13.94 -21.05
C ALA A 225 11.86 -12.53 -20.46
N THR A 226 10.86 -11.64 -20.54
CA THR A 226 11.00 -10.25 -20.11
C THR A 226 10.80 -10.11 -18.60
N LYS A 227 11.90 -9.83 -17.88
CA LYS A 227 11.82 -9.50 -16.45
C LYS A 227 11.39 -8.04 -16.27
N VAL A 228 10.15 -7.82 -15.83
CA VAL A 228 9.58 -6.46 -15.61
C VAL A 228 10.46 -5.63 -14.69
N VAL A 229 11.02 -6.25 -13.65
CA VAL A 229 11.89 -5.58 -12.68
C VAL A 229 13.15 -5.02 -13.34
N ASP A 230 13.81 -5.81 -14.18
CA ASP A 230 15.03 -5.40 -14.86
C ASP A 230 14.72 -4.32 -15.90
N SER A 231 13.65 -4.51 -16.69
CA SER A 231 13.24 -3.52 -17.69
C SER A 231 12.80 -2.18 -17.09
N VAL A 232 12.11 -2.16 -15.94
CA VAL A 232 11.75 -0.91 -15.25
C VAL A 232 13.00 -0.21 -14.70
N ASN A 233 13.98 -0.96 -14.19
CA ASN A 233 15.22 -0.39 -13.69
C ASN A 233 16.12 0.13 -14.82
N GLU A 234 16.18 -0.56 -15.97
CA GLU A 234 16.85 -0.06 -17.17
C GLU A 234 16.19 1.24 -17.66
N MET A 235 14.86 1.26 -17.76
CA MET A 235 14.12 2.45 -18.18
C MET A 235 14.30 3.64 -17.24
N LYS A 236 14.52 3.42 -15.94
CA LYS A 236 14.87 4.50 -15.00
C LYS A 236 16.23 5.12 -15.30
N ASN A 237 17.19 4.31 -15.74
CA ASN A 237 18.55 4.77 -16.00
C ASN A 237 18.67 5.48 -17.35
N ASP A 238 17.77 5.19 -18.29
CA ASP A 238 17.77 5.76 -19.64
C ASP A 238 17.04 7.12 -19.75
N ILE A 239 16.47 7.65 -18.66
CA ILE A 239 15.71 8.91 -18.68
C ILE A 239 16.64 10.10 -18.40
N ASP A 240 16.65 11.07 -19.32
CA ASP A 240 17.30 12.36 -19.11
C ASP A 240 16.66 13.13 -17.96
N SER A 241 17.49 13.73 -17.11
CA SER A 241 17.09 14.48 -15.90
C SER A 241 16.18 15.68 -16.15
N SER A 242 15.86 15.99 -17.41
CA SER A 242 15.02 17.12 -17.83
C SER A 242 13.54 16.76 -18.02
N ASN A 243 13.16 15.48 -17.92
CA ASN A 243 11.77 15.06 -18.17
C ASN A 243 10.86 15.40 -16.95
N PRO A 244 9.72 16.09 -17.14
CA PRO A 244 8.79 16.45 -16.05
C PRO A 244 8.21 15.22 -15.32
N ILE A 245 8.19 14.05 -15.96
CA ILE A 245 7.66 12.80 -15.40
C ILE A 245 8.72 12.07 -14.55
N MET A 246 9.99 12.50 -14.59
CA MET A 246 11.11 11.83 -13.92
C MET A 246 10.89 11.70 -12.40
N ARG A 247 10.34 12.73 -11.75
CA ARG A 247 10.01 12.68 -10.31
C ARG A 247 9.02 11.56 -9.97
N ASN A 248 8.08 11.26 -10.87
CA ASN A 248 7.10 10.19 -10.66
C ASN A 248 7.67 8.81 -10.99
N VAL A 249 8.58 8.72 -11.96
CA VAL A 249 9.24 7.48 -12.38
C VAL A 249 10.31 7.03 -11.39
N GLU A 250 11.08 7.96 -10.83
CA GLU A 250 12.04 7.66 -9.75
C GLU A 250 11.33 7.02 -8.55
N ARG A 251 10.09 7.43 -8.29
CA ARG A 251 9.25 6.91 -7.19
C ARG A 251 8.70 5.52 -7.45
N CYS A 252 8.71 5.03 -8.68
CA CYS A 252 8.33 3.65 -8.97
C CYS A 252 9.29 2.67 -8.27
N LYS A 253 8.79 1.59 -7.68
CA LYS A 253 9.63 0.54 -7.08
C LYS A 253 9.24 -0.78 -7.71
N ALA A 254 10.19 -1.41 -8.40
CA ALA A 254 10.01 -2.77 -8.90
C ALA A 254 10.83 -3.73 -8.04
N PHE A 255 10.19 -4.77 -7.50
CA PHE A 255 10.85 -5.77 -6.65
C PHE A 255 10.20 -7.15 -6.81
N ILE A 256 10.92 -8.18 -6.36
CA ILE A 256 10.44 -9.55 -6.36
C ILE A 256 10.00 -9.92 -4.95
N ARG A 257 8.74 -10.33 -4.78
CA ARG A 257 8.21 -10.77 -3.49
C ARG A 257 7.51 -12.11 -3.64
N ARG A 258 8.00 -13.13 -2.93
CA ARG A 258 7.45 -14.50 -2.96
C ARG A 258 7.31 -15.04 -4.40
N LYS A 259 8.39 -14.95 -5.18
CA LYS A 259 8.48 -15.34 -6.60
C LYS A 259 7.61 -14.53 -7.58
N ARG A 260 6.76 -13.61 -7.15
CA ARG A 260 6.01 -12.70 -8.04
C ARG A 260 6.77 -11.40 -8.27
N GLN A 261 6.70 -10.87 -9.48
CA GLN A 261 7.19 -9.52 -9.80
C GLN A 261 6.15 -8.50 -9.34
N THR A 262 6.57 -7.48 -8.60
CA THR A 262 5.68 -6.44 -8.06
C THR A 262 6.21 -5.08 -8.43
N VAL A 263 5.33 -4.22 -8.94
CA VAL A 263 5.64 -2.82 -9.25
C VAL A 263 4.73 -1.94 -8.43
N VAL A 264 5.32 -1.03 -7.66
CA VAL A 264 4.64 0.02 -6.92
C VAL A 264 4.88 1.34 -7.66
N MET A 265 3.83 2.12 -7.91
CA MET A 265 3.95 3.42 -8.59
C MET A 265 3.00 4.46 -8.00
N PRO A 266 3.31 5.76 -8.12
CA PRO A 266 2.36 6.82 -7.76
C PRO A 266 1.08 6.73 -8.58
N MET A 267 -0.05 7.05 -7.95
CA MET A 267 -1.38 7.04 -8.57
C MET A 267 -1.46 7.92 -9.82
N ASP A 268 -0.81 9.09 -9.80
CA ASP A 268 -0.81 10.02 -10.93
C ASP A 268 -0.19 9.38 -12.19
N LEU A 269 0.86 8.58 -12.01
CA LEU A 269 1.49 7.85 -13.09
C LEU A 269 0.61 6.70 -13.57
N PHE A 270 -0.08 6.03 -12.65
CA PHE A 270 -1.03 4.97 -12.98
C PHE A 270 -2.20 5.52 -13.83
N LEU A 271 -2.78 6.65 -13.44
CA LEU A 271 -3.82 7.34 -14.21
C LEU A 271 -3.33 7.80 -15.59
N ALA A 272 -2.05 8.16 -15.72
CA ALA A 272 -1.45 8.46 -17.02
C ALA A 272 -1.30 7.20 -17.91
N LEU A 273 -1.11 6.02 -17.31
CA LEU A 273 -0.91 4.74 -18.01
C LEU A 273 -2.20 4.04 -18.46
N TYR A 274 -3.31 4.29 -17.77
CA TYR A 274 -4.58 3.59 -17.98
C TYR A 274 -5.75 4.57 -18.09
N ASN A 275 -6.54 4.43 -19.16
CA ASN A 275 -7.79 5.17 -19.30
C ASN A 275 -8.87 4.60 -18.36
N GLU A 276 -9.89 5.39 -17.99
CA GLU A 276 -10.98 4.97 -17.09
C GLU A 276 -11.66 3.65 -17.51
N ILE A 277 -11.83 3.43 -18.81
CA ILE A 277 -12.43 2.21 -19.38
C ILE A 277 -11.52 0.98 -19.18
N GLU A 278 -10.21 1.19 -19.18
CA GLU A 278 -9.21 0.13 -19.02
C GLU A 278 -9.00 -0.23 -17.55
N ILE A 279 -9.11 0.77 -16.66
CA ILE A 279 -9.09 0.59 -15.20
C ILE A 279 -10.24 -0.32 -14.76
N GLN A 280 -11.43 -0.18 -15.36
CA GLN A 280 -12.58 -1.03 -15.06
C GLN A 280 -12.44 -2.46 -15.60
N ASN A 281 -11.50 -2.72 -16.51
CA ASN A 281 -11.28 -4.00 -17.17
C ASN A 281 -9.84 -4.51 -17.01
N LEU A 282 -9.21 -4.31 -15.85
CA LEU A 282 -7.78 -4.59 -15.64
C LEU A 282 -7.39 -6.07 -15.72
N ILE A 283 -8.33 -7.01 -15.58
CA ILE A 283 -8.05 -8.46 -15.57
C ILE A 283 -7.36 -8.93 -16.88
N PRO A 284 -7.81 -8.55 -18.09
CA PRO A 284 -7.08 -8.86 -19.33
C PRO A 284 -5.82 -8.01 -19.61
N VAL A 285 -5.50 -7.00 -18.79
CA VAL A 285 -4.42 -6.02 -19.05
C VAL A 285 -3.16 -6.27 -18.20
N GLN A 286 -3.15 -7.32 -17.37
CA GLN A 286 -2.02 -7.70 -16.51
C GLN A 286 -0.83 -8.35 -17.24
N SER A 287 -0.78 -8.37 -18.58
CA SER A 287 0.43 -8.87 -19.24
C SER A 287 1.59 -7.91 -18.98
N SER A 288 2.68 -8.45 -18.46
CA SER A 288 3.95 -7.73 -18.20
C SER A 288 4.37 -6.89 -19.41
N PHE A 289 4.18 -7.42 -20.60
CA PHE A 289 4.48 -6.75 -21.87
C PHE A 289 3.58 -5.55 -22.18
N ALA A 290 2.26 -5.65 -21.98
CA ALA A 290 1.36 -4.52 -22.21
C ALA A 290 1.68 -3.36 -21.27
N PHE A 291 1.99 -3.67 -20.00
CA PHE A 291 2.46 -2.71 -19.03
C PHE A 291 3.77 -2.02 -19.49
N LEU A 292 4.81 -2.79 -19.81
CA LEU A 292 6.10 -2.23 -20.24
C LEU A 292 6.00 -1.40 -21.52
N LYS A 293 5.16 -1.81 -22.49
CA LYS A 293 4.93 -1.06 -23.73
C LYS A 293 4.27 0.29 -23.46
N ARG A 294 3.28 0.33 -22.56
CA ARG A 294 2.61 1.59 -22.12
C ARG A 294 3.58 2.47 -21.36
N PHE A 295 4.33 1.89 -20.44
CA PHE A 295 5.36 2.59 -19.67
C PHE A 295 6.39 3.26 -20.59
N ARG A 296 6.94 2.51 -21.56
CA ARG A 296 7.81 3.08 -22.61
C ARG A 296 7.12 4.18 -23.41
N SER A 297 5.86 3.97 -23.79
CA SER A 297 5.14 4.97 -24.60
C SER A 297 4.98 6.31 -23.91
N ILE A 298 4.87 6.36 -22.58
CA ILE A 298 4.80 7.61 -21.82
C ILE A 298 6.17 8.25 -21.70
N LEU A 299 7.19 7.45 -21.38
CA LEU A 299 8.57 7.94 -21.24
C LEU A 299 9.09 8.60 -22.54
N TYR A 300 8.75 8.04 -23.70
CA TYR A 300 9.22 8.52 -25.00
C TYR A 300 8.18 9.32 -25.81
N LYS A 301 6.99 9.61 -25.25
CA LYS A 301 6.00 10.47 -25.92
C LYS A 301 6.39 11.94 -25.88
N ASP A 302 7.10 12.39 -24.86
CA ASP A 302 7.50 13.80 -24.71
C ASP A 302 8.64 14.19 -25.66
N ASP A 303 9.45 13.24 -26.16
CA ASP A 303 10.49 13.53 -27.16
C ASP A 303 9.93 13.89 -28.55
N LYS A 304 8.68 13.52 -28.85
CA LYS A 304 8.08 13.77 -30.16
C LYS A 304 7.31 15.10 -30.28
N MET A 305 7.18 15.86 -29.20
CA MET A 305 6.60 17.21 -29.26
C MET A 305 7.62 18.34 -29.40
N VAL A 306 8.92 18.08 -29.27
CA VAL A 306 9.96 19.13 -29.37
C VAL A 306 10.58 19.23 -30.78
N SER A 307 10.26 18.33 -31.71
CA SER A 307 10.87 18.29 -33.05
C SER A 307 9.88 18.54 -34.19
N LEU A 308 8.91 19.43 -34.00
CA LEU A 308 8.04 19.97 -35.05
C LEU A 308 7.76 21.46 -34.79
N GLU A 309 8.81 22.29 -34.88
CA GLU A 309 8.73 23.70 -35.28
C GLU A 309 9.65 23.93 -36.48
#